data_AF-A0A8C4Q9V8-F1
#
_entry.id   AF-A0A8C4Q9V8-F1
#
_cell.length_a   1.000
_cell.length_b   1.000
_cell.length_c   1.000
_cell.angle_alpha   90.00
_cell.angle_beta   90.00
_cell.angle_gamma   90.00
#
_symmetry.space_group_name_H-M   'P 1'
#
loop_
_entity.id
_entity.type
_entity.pdbx_description
1 polymer ?
#
loop_
_entity_poly.entity_id
_entity_poly.type
_entity_poly.pdbx_seq_one_letter_code
_entity_poly.pdbx_strand_id
1 'polypeptide(L)'
;MLTMEINEIKKAPSGHAFEVILKGPNGSPAPQLPKSPKRDISLDTIKQKLVAAEERRKSQEADVLKHLAEKREHGREVIQKAQQEEKVFIKKAEEKLNNMMEINKENREAKLAAKVERIHDQVNGT
;
A
#
# COMPACT_ATOMS: atom_id res chain seq x y z
N MET A 1 77.76 12.08 -10.33
CA MET A 1 77.20 11.92 -11.68
C MET A 1 76.00 10.98 -11.57
N LEU A 2 74.83 11.37 -12.07
CA LEU A 2 73.69 10.45 -12.24
C LEU A 2 73.98 9.58 -13.47
N THR A 3 73.86 8.27 -13.34
CA THR A 3 74.04 7.32 -14.45
C THR A 3 72.69 7.11 -15.14
N MET A 4 72.61 7.42 -16.43
CA MET A 4 71.42 7.17 -17.26
C MET A 4 71.55 5.80 -17.93
N GLU A 5 70.57 4.92 -17.68
CA GLU A 5 70.47 3.60 -18.31
C GLU A 5 69.22 3.58 -19.22
N ILE A 6 69.36 3.05 -20.43
CA ILE A 6 68.27 2.92 -21.41
C ILE A 6 68.07 1.44 -21.72
N ASN A 7 66.88 0.93 -21.40
CA ASN A 7 66.46 -0.44 -21.68
C ASN A 7 65.48 -0.43 -22.86
N GLU A 8 65.92 -0.92 -24.02
CA GLU A 8 65.03 -1.03 -25.18
C GLU A 8 63.96 -2.11 -24.96
N ILE A 9 62.69 -1.74 -25.11
CA ILE A 9 61.56 -2.67 -24.90
C ILE A 9 61.11 -3.26 -26.25
N LYS A 10 60.87 -2.39 -27.24
CA LYS A 10 60.34 -2.81 -28.54
C LYS A 10 60.60 -1.78 -29.63
N LYS A 11 60.90 -2.25 -30.83
CA LYS A 11 60.99 -1.45 -32.04
C LYS A 11 60.06 -2.00 -33.11
N ALA A 12 59.22 -1.14 -33.67
CA ALA A 12 58.27 -1.45 -34.73
C ALA A 12 58.34 -0.38 -35.83
N PRO A 13 57.80 -0.64 -37.04
CA PRO A 13 57.74 0.37 -38.10
C PRO A 13 57.00 1.65 -37.67
N SER A 14 56.04 1.51 -36.75
CA SER A 14 55.26 2.62 -36.20
C SER A 14 55.93 3.37 -35.04
N GLY A 15 57.10 2.93 -34.57
CA GLY A 15 57.84 3.61 -33.50
C GLY A 15 58.64 2.69 -32.57
N HIS A 16 59.28 3.32 -31.59
CA HIS A 16 60.25 2.68 -30.69
C HIS A 16 59.88 2.97 -29.24
N ALA A 17 59.90 1.95 -28.40
CA ALA A 17 59.62 2.00 -26.97
C ALA A 17 60.87 1.55 -26.19
N PHE A 18 61.23 2.34 -25.19
CA PHE A 18 62.36 2.08 -24.30
C PHE A 18 62.03 2.63 -22.90
N GLU A 19 62.61 2.02 -21.89
CA GLU A 19 62.58 2.48 -20.50
C GLU A 19 63.87 3.24 -20.20
N VAL A 20 63.74 4.38 -19.52
CA VAL A 20 64.89 5.19 -19.09
C VAL A 20 64.95 5.21 -17.57
N ILE A 21 66.05 4.72 -17.02
CA ILE A 21 66.31 4.67 -15.59
C ILE A 21 67.40 5.71 -15.27
N LEU A 22 66.99 6.82 -14.63
CA LEU A 22 67.90 7.91 -14.24
C LEU A 22 68.57 7.67 -12.88
N LYS A 23 67.93 6.86 -12.03
CA LYS A 23 68.43 6.40 -10.73
C LYS A 23 67.78 5.05 -10.44
N GLY A 24 68.59 4.03 -10.17
CA GLY A 24 68.07 2.72 -9.77
C GLY A 24 67.19 2.83 -8.51
N PRO A 25 66.25 1.89 -8.30
CA PRO A 25 65.42 1.88 -7.10
C PRO A 25 66.33 1.87 -5.86
N ASN A 26 66.15 2.83 -4.94
CA ASN A 26 67.01 3.00 -3.74
C ASN A 26 66.78 1.91 -2.68
N GLY A 27 66.43 0.68 -3.07
CA GLY A 27 66.01 -0.38 -2.15
C GLY A 27 64.66 -0.12 -1.47
N SER A 28 63.91 0.93 -1.86
CA SER A 28 62.58 1.18 -1.32
C SER A 28 61.60 0.12 -1.86
N PRO A 29 60.92 -0.65 -0.99
CA PRO A 29 59.92 -1.62 -1.43
C PRO A 29 58.86 -0.94 -2.29
N ALA A 30 58.38 -1.62 -3.33
CA ALA A 30 57.24 -1.14 -4.11
C ALA A 30 56.07 -0.81 -3.16
N PRO A 31 55.31 0.29 -3.39
CA PRO A 31 54.16 0.64 -2.57
C PRO A 31 53.19 -0.56 -2.50
N GLN A 32 53.05 -1.15 -1.32
CA GLN A 32 52.08 -2.21 -1.09
C GLN A 32 50.72 -1.57 -0.92
N LEU A 33 49.90 -1.57 -1.98
CA LEU A 33 48.49 -1.26 -1.84
C LEU A 33 47.85 -2.31 -0.91
N PRO A 34 46.96 -1.90 0.01
CA PRO A 34 46.21 -2.86 0.81
C PRO A 34 45.49 -3.82 -0.14
N LYS A 35 45.73 -5.11 0.02
CA LYS A 35 45.06 -6.15 -0.78
C LYS A 35 43.59 -6.14 -0.38
N SER A 36 42.76 -5.48 -1.19
CA SER A 36 41.31 -5.62 -1.08
C SER A 36 40.96 -7.11 -1.11
N PRO A 37 40.10 -7.61 -0.20
CA PRO A 37 39.68 -9.00 -0.23
C PRO A 37 39.13 -9.32 -1.62
N LYS A 38 39.80 -10.23 -2.34
CA LYS A 38 39.29 -10.75 -3.60
C LYS A 38 38.08 -11.60 -3.23
N ARG A 39 36.89 -11.05 -3.43
CA ARG A 39 35.66 -11.83 -3.33
C ARG A 39 35.52 -12.59 -4.64
N ASP A 40 35.73 -13.89 -4.60
CA ASP A 40 35.39 -14.78 -5.71
C ASP A 40 33.86 -14.86 -5.77
N ILE A 41 33.27 -13.96 -6.55
CA ILE A 41 31.83 -13.91 -6.74
C ILE A 41 31.47 -15.06 -7.69
N SER A 42 31.01 -16.19 -7.12
CA SER A 42 30.49 -17.30 -7.91
C SER A 42 29.17 -16.93 -8.59
N LEU A 43 28.88 -17.57 -9.72
CA LEU A 43 27.61 -17.39 -10.45
C LEU A 43 26.39 -17.61 -9.54
N ASP A 44 26.48 -18.59 -8.63
CA ASP A 44 25.40 -18.91 -7.70
C ASP A 44 25.17 -17.81 -6.68
N THR A 45 26.24 -17.18 -6.18
CA THR A 45 26.13 -16.05 -5.24
C THR A 45 25.47 -14.84 -5.92
N ILE A 46 25.74 -14.60 -7.21
CA ILE A 46 25.08 -13.55 -8.00
C ILE A 46 23.59 -13.87 -8.14
N LYS A 47 23.27 -15.09 -8.58
CA LYS A 47 21.87 -15.54 -8.74
C LYS A 47 21.08 -15.40 -7.45
N GLN A 48 21.63 -15.82 -6.31
CA GLN A 48 20.98 -15.69 -5.01
C GLN A 48 20.69 -14.22 -4.66
N LYS A 49 21.64 -13.30 -4.92
CA LYS A 49 21.41 -11.87 -4.67
C LYS A 49 20.33 -11.27 -5.58
N LEU A 50 20.24 -11.72 -6.83
CA LEU A 50 19.19 -11.31 -7.75
C LEU A 50 17.81 -11.80 -7.29
N VAL A 51 17.71 -13.07 -6.89
CA VAL A 51 16.46 -13.64 -6.35
C VAL A 51 16.04 -12.89 -5.09
N ALA A 52 16.95 -12.67 -4.14
CA ALA A 52 16.62 -11.92 -2.92
C ALA A 52 16.19 -10.47 -3.19
N ALA A 53 16.72 -9.83 -4.23
CA ALA A 53 16.27 -8.50 -4.65
C ALA A 53 14.87 -8.54 -5.27
N GLU A 54 14.58 -9.57 -6.07
CA GLU A 54 13.24 -9.78 -6.63
C GLU A 54 12.19 -10.11 -5.57
N GLU A 55 12.53 -10.93 -4.57
CA GLU A 55 11.64 -11.22 -3.44
C GLU A 55 11.31 -9.96 -2.64
N ARG A 56 12.29 -9.09 -2.38
CA ARG A 56 12.03 -7.79 -1.75
C ARG A 56 11.09 -6.92 -2.58
N ARG A 57 11.27 -6.88 -3.91
CA ARG A 57 10.37 -6.15 -4.81
C ARG A 57 8.94 -6.70 -4.73
N LYS A 58 8.78 -8.03 -4.81
CA LYS A 58 7.48 -8.71 -4.74
C LYS A 58 6.80 -8.49 -3.38
N SER A 59 7.56 -8.53 -2.28
CA SER A 59 7.03 -8.26 -0.94
C SER A 59 6.47 -6.84 -0.83
N GLN A 60 7.23 -5.84 -1.28
CA GLN A 60 6.77 -4.45 -1.26
C GLN A 60 5.52 -4.24 -2.12
N GLU A 61 5.48 -4.86 -3.29
CA GLU A 61 4.31 -4.83 -4.17
C GLU A 61 3.09 -5.48 -3.51
N ALA A 62 3.27 -6.63 -2.85
CA ALA A 62 2.19 -7.31 -2.13
C ALA A 62 1.63 -6.45 -0.98
N ASP A 63 2.48 -5.77 -0.22
CA ASP A 63 2.06 -4.88 0.86
C ASP A 63 1.25 -3.69 0.33
N VAL A 64 1.68 -3.10 -0.79
CA VAL A 64 0.94 -2.02 -1.47
C VAL A 64 -0.42 -2.52 -1.96
N LEU A 65 -0.47 -3.69 -2.60
CA LEU A 65 -1.72 -4.29 -3.07
C LEU A 65 -2.68 -4.61 -1.93
N LYS A 66 -2.17 -5.09 -0.78
CA LYS A 66 -2.94 -5.33 0.43
C LYS A 66 -3.61 -4.05 0.92
N HIS A 67 -2.86 -2.96 1.09
CA HIS A 67 -3.43 -1.68 1.51
C HIS A 67 -4.44 -1.10 0.52
N LEU A 68 -4.24 -1.31 -0.79
CA LEU A 68 -5.22 -0.91 -1.79
C LEU A 68 -6.50 -1.76 -1.72
N ALA A 69 -6.38 -3.05 -1.42
CA ALA A 69 -7.53 -3.93 -1.22
C ALA A 69 -8.33 -3.53 0.03
N GLU A 70 -7.65 -3.25 1.14
CA GLU A 70 -8.25 -2.74 2.38
C GLU A 70 -9.03 -1.44 2.14
N LYS A 71 -8.44 -0.47 1.42
CA LYS A 71 -9.13 0.79 1.07
C LYS A 71 -10.37 0.56 0.18
N ARG A 72 -10.30 -0.39 -0.75
CA ARG A 72 -11.45 -0.75 -1.61
C ARG A 72 -12.56 -1.41 -0.81
N GLU A 73 -12.21 -2.28 0.13
CA GLU A 73 -13.17 -2.92 1.02
C GLU A 73 -13.87 -1.90 1.91
N HIS A 74 -13.10 -1.02 2.55
CA HIS A 74 -13.67 0.06 3.33
C HIS A 74 -14.62 0.95 2.52
N GLY A 75 -14.27 1.27 1.27
CA GLY A 75 -15.15 2.01 0.37
C GLY A 75 -16.50 1.31 0.12
N ARG A 76 -16.49 -0.03 -0.02
CA ARG A 76 -17.73 -0.81 -0.15
C ARG A 76 -18.56 -0.80 1.14
N GLU A 77 -17.91 -0.96 2.29
CA GLU A 77 -18.57 -0.94 3.60
C GLU A 77 -19.27 0.39 3.86
N VAL A 78 -18.61 1.51 3.55
CA VAL A 78 -19.19 2.85 3.71
C VAL A 78 -20.45 3.02 2.87
N ILE A 79 -20.42 2.59 1.60
CA ILE A 79 -21.60 2.67 0.71
C ILE A 79 -22.72 1.77 1.23
N GLN A 80 -22.42 0.53 1.61
CA GLN A 80 -23.42 -0.39 2.16
C GLN A 80 -24.03 0.14 3.45
N LYS A 81 -23.23 0.72 4.34
CA LYS A 81 -23.69 1.31 5.59
C LYS A 81 -24.61 2.50 5.33
N ALA A 82 -24.26 3.40 4.42
CA ALA A 82 -25.12 4.52 4.03
C ALA A 82 -26.49 4.04 3.51
N GLN A 83 -26.49 3.04 2.61
CA GLN A 83 -27.72 2.43 2.11
C GLN A 83 -28.53 1.74 3.21
N GLN A 84 -27.87 1.09 4.18
CA GLN A 84 -28.54 0.41 5.27
C GLN A 84 -29.19 1.41 6.24
N GLU A 85 -28.49 2.50 6.57
CA GLU A 85 -29.02 3.57 7.41
C GLU A 85 -30.22 4.25 6.74
N GLU A 86 -30.16 4.51 5.43
CA GLU A 86 -31.30 5.01 4.65
C GLU A 86 -32.51 4.08 4.75
N LYS A 87 -32.32 2.77 4.54
CA LYS A 87 -33.40 1.78 4.66
C LYS A 87 -34.01 1.74 6.06
N VAL A 88 -33.17 1.78 7.10
CA VAL A 88 -33.62 1.78 8.50
C VAL A 88 -34.41 3.05 8.81
N PHE A 89 -33.98 4.20 8.31
CA PHE A 89 -34.69 5.46 8.48
C PHE A 89 -36.08 5.42 7.84
N ILE A 90 -36.15 4.98 6.58
CA ILE A 90 -37.41 4.84 5.83
C ILE A 90 -38.37 3.91 6.60
N LYS A 91 -37.90 2.72 6.99
CA LYS A 91 -38.72 1.74 7.72
C LYS A 91 -39.28 2.32 9.02
N LYS A 92 -38.43 3.02 9.79
CA LYS A 92 -38.85 3.61 11.07
C LYS A 92 -39.85 4.76 10.87
N ALA A 93 -39.70 5.54 9.81
CA ALA A 93 -40.63 6.60 9.46
C ALA A 93 -42.00 6.02 9.04
N GLU A 94 -42.01 4.97 8.22
CA GLU A 94 -43.21 4.25 7.81
C GLU A 94 -43.95 3.62 9.00
N GLU A 95 -43.24 2.88 9.86
CA GLU A 95 -43.81 2.28 11.08
C GLU A 95 -44.45 3.35 11.97
N LYS A 96 -43.76 4.49 12.15
CA LYS A 96 -44.28 5.59 12.95
C LYS A 96 -45.55 6.19 12.34
N LEU A 97 -45.59 6.39 11.01
CA LEU A 97 -46.75 6.93 10.33
C LEU A 97 -47.95 5.98 10.46
N ASN A 98 -47.74 4.68 10.21
CA ASN A 98 -48.78 3.66 10.33
C ASN A 98 -49.38 3.64 11.73
N ASN A 99 -48.54 3.63 12.78
CA ASN A 99 -49.01 3.66 14.16
C ASN A 99 -49.84 4.93 14.46
N MET A 100 -49.40 6.10 13.98
CA MET A 100 -50.14 7.35 14.19
C MET A 100 -51.50 7.34 13.48
N MET A 101 -51.57 6.72 12.29
CA MET A 101 -52.82 6.55 11.54
C MET A 101 -53.79 5.58 12.22
N GLU A 102 -53.29 4.46 12.76
CA GLU A 102 -54.11 3.51 13.53
C GLU A 102 -54.67 4.17 14.79
N ILE A 103 -53.82 4.83 15.58
CA ILE A 103 -54.25 5.57 16.78
C ILE A 103 -55.27 6.65 16.42
N ASN A 104 -55.08 7.37 15.31
CA ASN A 104 -56.04 8.38 14.87
C ASN A 104 -57.40 7.76 14.50
N LYS A 105 -57.39 6.64 13.79
CA LYS A 105 -58.58 5.89 13.41
C LYS A 105 -59.35 5.39 14.64
N GLU A 106 -58.67 4.71 15.56
CA GLU A 106 -59.27 4.22 16.81
C GLU A 106 -59.87 5.36 17.64
N ASN A 107 -59.16 6.47 17.78
CA ASN A 107 -59.66 7.65 18.50
C ASN A 107 -60.90 8.25 17.83
N ARG A 108 -60.96 8.26 16.50
CA ARG A 108 -62.12 8.76 15.76
C ARG A 108 -63.31 7.83 15.93
N GLU A 109 -63.09 6.52 15.86
CA GLU A 109 -64.12 5.50 16.08
C GLU A 109 -64.67 5.55 17.50
N ALA A 110 -63.82 5.64 18.51
CA ALA A 110 -64.22 5.78 19.92
C ALA A 110 -65.07 7.04 20.15
N LYS A 111 -64.67 8.19 19.58
CA LYS A 111 -65.44 9.44 19.67
C LYS A 111 -66.81 9.33 19.00
N LEU A 112 -66.89 8.65 17.85
CA LEU A 112 -68.16 8.44 17.16
C LEU A 112 -69.05 7.47 17.94
N ALA A 113 -68.51 6.36 18.44
CA ALA A 113 -69.22 5.38 19.27
C ALA A 113 -69.81 6.06 20.51
N ALA A 114 -69.00 6.83 21.26
CA ALA A 114 -69.46 7.58 22.44
C ALA A 114 -70.51 8.67 22.10
N LYS A 115 -70.56 9.16 20.86
CA LYS A 115 -71.62 10.07 20.42
C LYS A 115 -72.91 9.30 20.11
N VAL A 116 -72.80 8.16 19.44
CA VAL A 116 -73.95 7.30 19.11
C VAL A 116 -74.60 6.77 20.39
N GLU A 117 -73.82 6.30 21.35
CA GLU A 117 -74.31 5.81 22.64
C GLU A 117 -75.10 6.89 23.40
N ARG A 118 -74.54 8.10 23.52
CA ARG A 118 -75.25 9.23 24.15
C ARG A 118 -76.57 9.58 23.46
N ILE A 119 -76.65 9.46 22.13
CA ILE A 119 -77.88 9.71 21.38
C ILE A 119 -78.87 8.56 21.62
N HIS A 120 -78.41 7.32 21.60
CA HIS A 120 -79.22 6.16 21.89
C HIS A 120 -79.86 6.24 23.28
N ASP A 121 -79.09 6.60 24.30
CA ASP A 121 -79.58 6.77 25.67
C ASP A 121 -80.60 7.92 25.78
N GLN A 122 -80.45 8.99 25.00
CA GLN A 122 -81.44 10.08 24.95
C GLN A 122 -82.75 9.67 24.27
N VAL A 123 -82.71 8.75 23.31
CA VAL A 123 -83.88 8.30 22.54
C VAL A 123 -84.62 7.16 23.25
N ASN A 124 -83.88 6.27 23.93
CA ASN A 124 -84.43 5.07 24.58
C ASN A 124 -84.55 5.20 26.11
N GLY A 125 -83.96 6.24 26.70
CA GLY A 125 -84.12 6.61 28.11
C GLY A 125 -85.35 7.50 28.33
N THR A 126 -86.54 6.93 28.13
CA THR A 126 -87.83 7.36 28.71
C THR A 126 -88.66 6.14 29.03
#